data_AF-A0A3B9QCP9-F1
#
_entry.id   AF-A0A3B9QCP9-F1
#
_cell.length_a   1.000
_cell.length_b   1.000
_cell.length_c   1.000
_cell.angle_alpha   90.00
_cell.angle_beta   90.00
_cell.angle_gamma   90.00
#
_symmetry.space_group_name_H-M   'P 1'
#
loop_
_entity.id
_entity.type
_entity.pdbx_description
1 polymer ?
#
loop_
_entity_poly.entity_id
_entity_poly.type
_entity_poly.pdbx_seq_one_letter_code
_entity_poly.pdbx_strand_id
1 'polypeptide(L)'
;MLAEYRKVAAGERPFETLRGGEWHADMMVGMLGAIANDTREVFIVNTPNHGALPELPFNKIVEVPALVDARGAHPLAMGKMPVEVRGLIQAVAAYEELTVEAVLNGCYDTALTALSCHPLVPSRKVAKNILDDYIAAHGESLAYLK
;
A
#
# COMPACT_ATOMS: atom_id res chain seq x y z
N MET A 1 18.43 -6.59 7.15
CA MET A 1 18.19 -5.45 6.25
C MET A 1 18.95 -4.20 6.69
N LEU A 2 18.67 -3.60 7.86
CA LEU A 2 19.40 -2.41 8.35
C LEU A 2 20.91 -2.62 8.61
N ALA A 3 21.31 -3.80 9.08
CA ALA A 3 22.72 -4.15 9.24
C ALA A 3 23.49 -4.23 7.91
N GLU A 4 22.80 -4.55 6.81
CA GLU A 4 23.40 -4.58 5.47
C GLU A 4 23.55 -3.17 4.90
N TYR A 5 22.56 -2.29 5.11
CA TYR A 5 22.68 -0.88 4.72
C TYR A 5 23.78 -0.13 5.48
N ARG A 6 24.06 -0.51 6.74
CA ARG A 6 25.21 0.05 7.47
C ARG A 6 26.55 -0.26 6.81
N LYS A 7 26.74 -1.49 6.33
CA LYS A 7 27.97 -1.88 5.62
C LYS A 7 28.12 -1.15 4.29
N VAL A 8 27.00 -0.91 3.59
CA VAL A 8 27.01 -0.11 2.37
C VAL A 8 27.32 1.37 2.66
N ALA A 9 26.69 1.96 3.67
CA ALA A 9 26.97 3.35 4.09
C ALA A 9 28.40 3.54 4.61
N ALA A 10 29.00 2.52 5.22
CA ALA A 10 30.38 2.51 5.65
C ALA A 10 31.39 2.22 4.52
N GLY A 11 30.92 1.95 3.29
CA GLY A 11 31.77 1.61 2.15
C GLY A 11 32.38 0.21 2.19
N GLU A 12 31.99 -0.63 3.15
CA GLU A 12 32.48 -2.00 3.31
C GLU A 12 31.91 -2.96 2.26
N ARG A 13 30.84 -2.53 1.58
CA ARG A 13 30.21 -3.27 0.47
C ARG A 13 29.70 -2.27 -0.57
N PRO A 14 29.91 -2.51 -1.88
CA PRO A 14 29.29 -1.70 -2.93
C PRO A 14 27.76 -1.82 -2.89
N PHE A 15 27.07 -0.72 -3.17
CA PHE A 15 25.61 -0.73 -3.34
C PHE A 15 25.28 -1.51 -4.62
N GLU A 16 24.79 -2.75 -4.47
CA GLU A 16 24.37 -3.58 -5.60
C GLU A 16 23.04 -3.07 -6.15
N THR A 17 23.08 -2.49 -7.35
CA THR A 17 21.92 -1.98 -8.08
C THR A 17 21.06 -3.06 -8.76
N LEU A 18 21.47 -4.33 -8.72
CA LEU A 18 20.96 -5.43 -9.56
C LEU A 18 19.69 -6.12 -9.03
N ARG A 19 18.69 -5.37 -8.57
CA ARG A 19 17.33 -5.90 -8.31
C ARG A 19 16.24 -5.00 -8.86
N GLY A 20 16.31 -4.62 -10.14
CA GLY A 20 15.17 -4.00 -10.86
C GLY A 20 14.44 -2.89 -10.10
N GLY A 21 15.17 -2.15 -9.26
CA GLY A 21 14.64 -1.33 -8.17
C GLY A 21 15.56 -0.18 -7.82
N GLU A 22 16.46 0.19 -8.74
CA GLU A 22 17.31 1.38 -8.64
C GLU A 22 16.44 2.62 -8.36
N TRP A 23 15.34 2.78 -9.10
CA TRP A 23 14.37 3.86 -8.90
C TRP A 23 13.70 3.85 -7.53
N HIS A 24 13.48 2.68 -6.93
CA HIS A 24 12.92 2.57 -5.57
C HIS A 24 13.92 3.05 -4.52
N ALA A 25 15.20 2.70 -4.68
CA ALA A 25 16.24 3.15 -3.76
C ALA A 25 16.48 4.67 -3.88
N ASP A 26 16.53 5.19 -5.11
CA ASP A 26 16.72 6.62 -5.36
C ASP A 26 15.56 7.44 -4.78
N MET A 27 14.32 7.00 -4.97
CA MET A 27 13.14 7.65 -4.38
C MET A 27 13.19 7.61 -2.84
N MET A 28 13.53 6.46 -2.24
CA MET A 28 13.64 6.35 -0.79
C MET A 28 14.74 7.24 -0.21
N VAL A 29 15.93 7.23 -0.80
CA VAL A 29 17.06 8.06 -0.36
C VAL A 29 16.75 9.53 -0.56
N GLY A 30 16.15 9.91 -1.70
CA GLY A 30 15.70 11.27 -1.97
C GLY A 30 14.68 11.75 -0.93
N MET A 31 13.65 10.94 -0.64
CA MET A 31 12.64 11.29 0.36
C MET A 31 13.23 11.40 1.77
N LEU A 32 14.12 10.49 2.16
CA LEU A 32 14.84 10.58 3.44
C LEU A 32 15.70 11.85 3.50
N GLY A 33 16.36 12.22 2.41
CA GLY A 33 17.10 13.47 2.27
C GLY A 33 16.20 14.69 2.43
N ALA A 34 15.01 14.68 1.81
CA ALA A 34 14.04 15.75 1.90
C ALA A 34 13.49 15.93 3.33
N ILE A 35 13.21 14.83 4.03
CA ILE A 35 12.80 14.86 5.44
C ILE A 35 13.96 15.38 6.31
N ALA A 36 15.16 14.84 6.14
CA ALA A 36 16.31 15.17 6.99
C ALA A 36 16.76 16.63 6.84
N ASN A 37 16.56 17.23 5.66
CA ASN A 37 17.06 18.57 5.33
C ASN A 37 15.94 19.61 5.11
N ASP A 38 14.67 19.26 5.34
CA ASP A 38 13.48 20.09 5.08
C ASP A 38 13.47 20.70 3.65
N THR A 39 13.84 19.93 2.62
CA THR A 39 13.96 20.48 1.24
C THR A 39 12.60 20.76 0.59
N ARG A 40 11.50 20.22 1.15
CA ARG A 40 10.12 20.44 0.68
C ARG A 40 9.92 20.03 -0.78
N GLU A 41 10.48 18.89 -1.13
CA GLU A 41 10.33 18.27 -2.44
C GLU A 41 9.01 17.50 -2.56
N VAL A 42 8.56 17.26 -3.79
CA VAL A 42 7.32 16.51 -4.06
C VAL A 42 7.66 15.09 -4.50
N PHE A 43 7.04 14.12 -3.84
CA PHE A 43 7.15 12.69 -4.17
C PHE A 43 5.76 12.09 -4.37
N ILE A 44 5.65 11.06 -5.20
CA ILE A 44 4.42 10.25 -5.31
C ILE A 44 4.52 9.13 -4.28
N VAL A 45 3.68 9.18 -3.24
CA VAL A 45 3.81 8.29 -2.08
C VAL A 45 2.45 7.91 -1.51
N ASN A 46 2.42 6.78 -0.79
CA ASN A 46 1.26 6.34 -0.04
C ASN A 46 1.10 7.18 1.24
N THR A 47 -0.04 7.85 1.39
CA THR A 47 -0.38 8.70 2.54
C THR A 47 -1.85 8.54 2.92
N PRO A 48 -2.24 8.83 4.17
CA PRO A 48 -3.65 9.06 4.50
C PRO A 48 -4.23 10.17 3.59
N ASN A 49 -5.38 9.91 2.98
CA ASN A 49 -5.99 10.74 1.95
C ASN A 49 -6.13 12.21 2.36
N HIS A 50 -6.60 12.47 3.58
CA HIS A 50 -6.79 13.82 4.12
C HIS A 50 -7.55 14.79 3.18
N GLY A 51 -8.43 14.24 2.33
CA GLY A 51 -9.22 15.01 1.35
C GLY A 51 -8.54 15.26 0.00
N ALA A 52 -7.35 14.70 -0.26
CA ALA A 52 -6.68 14.81 -1.56
C ALA A 52 -7.55 14.30 -2.70
N LEU A 53 -8.25 13.18 -2.47
CA LEU A 53 -9.23 12.56 -3.34
C LEU A 53 -10.61 12.57 -2.65
N PRO A 54 -11.53 13.49 -3.03
CA PRO A 54 -12.81 13.68 -2.35
C PRO A 54 -13.75 12.47 -2.36
N GLU A 55 -13.59 11.57 -3.33
CA GLU A 55 -14.43 10.38 -3.47
C GLU A 55 -14.01 9.22 -2.54
N LEU A 56 -12.88 9.31 -1.84
CA LEU A 56 -12.40 8.28 -0.91
C LEU A 56 -12.49 8.73 0.55
N PRO A 57 -12.59 7.81 1.53
CA PRO A 57 -12.58 8.16 2.95
C PRO A 57 -11.35 8.99 3.35
N PHE A 58 -11.51 9.85 4.36
CA PHE A 58 -10.45 10.77 4.80
C PHE A 58 -9.19 10.04 5.29
N ASN A 59 -9.35 8.87 5.90
CA ASN A 59 -8.29 8.04 6.46
C ASN A 59 -7.83 6.92 5.50
N LYS A 60 -8.37 6.84 4.28
CA LYS A 60 -7.97 5.85 3.29
C LYS A 60 -6.52 6.13 2.87
N ILE A 61 -5.69 5.09 2.76
CA ILE A 61 -4.36 5.26 2.16
C ILE A 61 -4.52 5.42 0.65
N VAL A 62 -3.89 6.45 0.10
CA VAL A 62 -3.87 6.78 -1.33
C VAL A 62 -2.45 7.08 -1.78
N GLU A 63 -2.15 6.78 -3.04
CA GLU A 63 -0.87 7.11 -3.66
C GLU A 63 -1.04 8.34 -4.55
N VAL A 64 -0.55 9.49 -4.06
CA VAL A 64 -0.70 10.80 -4.71
C VAL A 64 0.60 11.60 -4.53
N PRO A 65 0.84 12.64 -5.35
CA PRO A 65 1.84 13.64 -5.07
C PRO A 65 1.66 14.22 -3.66
N ALA A 66 2.74 14.24 -2.88
CA ALA A 66 2.79 14.79 -1.55
C ALA A 66 4.03 15.67 -1.40
N LEU A 67 3.86 16.83 -0.75
CA LEU A 67 4.98 17.65 -0.31
C LEU A 67 5.64 16.98 0.89
N VAL A 68 6.94 16.70 0.82
CA VAL A 68 7.68 16.05 1.91
C VAL A 68 8.54 17.09 2.62
N ASP A 69 8.19 17.39 3.86
CA ASP A 69 8.93 18.28 4.75
C ASP A 69 9.52 17.50 5.95
N ALA A 70 10.21 18.18 6.88
CA ALA A 70 10.79 17.52 8.05
C ALA A 70 9.76 16.81 8.98
N ARG A 71 8.46 17.04 8.78
CA ARG A 71 7.36 16.40 9.52
C ARG A 71 6.70 15.26 8.75
N GLY A 72 7.17 14.97 7.53
CA GLY A 72 6.69 13.85 6.70
C GLY A 72 5.98 14.31 5.44
N ALA A 73 5.20 13.40 4.85
CA ALA A 73 4.49 13.60 3.59
C ALA A 73 3.11 14.24 3.81
N HIS A 74 2.84 15.33 3.09
CA HIS A 74 1.58 16.06 3.09
C HIS A 74 0.94 15.95 1.71
N PRO A 75 -0.16 15.17 1.55
CA PRO A 75 -0.74 14.93 0.24
C PRO A 75 -1.29 16.22 -0.38
N LEU A 76 -1.07 16.37 -1.69
CA LEU A 76 -1.57 17.50 -2.46
C LEU A 76 -3.01 17.23 -2.92
N ALA A 77 -3.80 18.30 -3.07
CA ALA A 77 -5.17 18.20 -3.56
C ALA A 77 -5.20 17.76 -5.03
N MET A 78 -5.77 16.58 -5.29
CA MET A 78 -5.89 16.02 -6.65
C MET A 78 -7.19 16.43 -7.34
N GLY A 79 -8.21 16.81 -6.55
CA GLY A 79 -9.54 17.11 -7.04
C GLY A 79 -10.32 15.84 -7.35
N LYS A 80 -11.37 15.96 -8.18
CA LYS A 80 -12.28 14.84 -8.47
C LYS A 80 -11.62 13.83 -9.41
N MET A 81 -11.84 12.56 -9.12
CA MET A 81 -11.39 11.48 -10.00
C MET A 81 -12.14 11.51 -11.34
N PRO A 82 -11.45 11.23 -12.46
CA PRO A 82 -12.10 10.95 -13.74
C PRO A 82 -13.10 9.79 -13.61
N VAL A 83 -14.25 9.90 -14.27
CA VAL A 83 -15.36 8.94 -14.16
C VAL A 83 -14.95 7.56 -14.68
N GLU A 84 -14.06 7.53 -15.67
CA GLU A 84 -13.55 6.35 -16.36
C GLU A 84 -12.81 5.39 -15.42
N VAL A 85 -12.12 5.92 -14.40
CA VAL A 85 -11.30 5.14 -13.46
C VAL A 85 -11.95 5.00 -12.08
N ARG A 86 -12.91 5.86 -11.75
CA ARG A 86 -13.52 5.93 -10.40
C ARG A 86 -14.10 4.58 -9.95
N GLY A 87 -14.81 3.88 -10.83
CA GLY A 87 -15.43 2.59 -10.48
C GLY A 87 -14.41 1.52 -10.10
N LEU A 88 -13.30 1.44 -10.83
CA LEU A 88 -12.22 0.50 -10.55
C LEU A 88 -11.54 0.82 -9.21
N ILE A 89 -11.20 2.10 -8.98
CA ILE A 89 -10.56 2.55 -7.75
C ILE A 89 -11.44 2.23 -6.53
N GLN A 90 -12.75 2.47 -6.61
CA GLN A 90 -13.69 2.16 -5.52
C GLN A 90 -13.77 0.65 -5.23
N ALA A 91 -13.76 -0.20 -6.25
CA ALA A 91 -13.79 -1.64 -6.06
C ALA A 91 -12.52 -2.16 -5.35
N VAL A 92 -11.34 -1.64 -5.74
CA VAL A 92 -10.07 -2.01 -5.08
C VAL A 92 -10.00 -1.43 -3.67
N ALA A 93 -10.46 -0.19 -3.46
CA ALA A 93 -10.51 0.43 -2.14
C ALA A 93 -11.37 -0.38 -1.15
N ALA A 94 -12.55 -0.84 -1.59
CA ALA A 94 -13.44 -1.68 -0.78
C ALA A 94 -12.80 -3.04 -0.43
N TYR A 95 -12.10 -3.67 -1.39
CA TYR A 95 -11.34 -4.89 -1.14
C TYR A 95 -10.30 -4.70 -0.03
N GLU A 96 -9.53 -3.61 -0.09
CA GLU A 96 -8.49 -3.31 0.90
C GLU A 96 -9.08 -3.06 2.30
N GLU A 97 -10.18 -2.30 2.38
CA GLU A 97 -10.87 -2.02 3.66
C GLU A 97 -11.41 -3.30 4.30
N LEU A 98 -12.13 -4.13 3.52
CA LEU A 98 -12.65 -5.42 4.01
C LEU A 98 -11.52 -6.39 4.37
N THR A 99 -10.40 -6.36 3.66
CA THR A 99 -9.23 -7.20 3.99
C THR A 99 -8.65 -6.80 5.34
N VAL A 100 -8.48 -5.49 5.59
CA VAL A 100 -8.01 -5.01 6.90
C VAL A 100 -9.01 -5.37 8.01
N GLU A 101 -10.31 -5.20 7.77
CA GLU A 101 -11.36 -5.57 8.73
C GLU A 101 -11.33 -7.08 9.05
N ALA A 102 -11.17 -7.93 8.02
CA ALA A 102 -11.07 -9.37 8.20
C ALA A 102 -9.85 -9.76 9.03
N VAL A 103 -8.71 -9.09 8.83
CA VAL A 103 -7.49 -9.32 9.61
C VAL A 103 -7.65 -8.88 11.06
N LEU A 104 -8.18 -7.68 11.30
CA LEU A 104 -8.37 -7.15 12.65
C LEU A 104 -9.35 -7.97 13.48
N ASN A 105 -10.40 -8.49 12.84
CA ASN A 105 -11.45 -9.25 13.51
C ASN A 105 -11.28 -10.77 13.42
N GLY A 106 -10.32 -11.25 12.61
CA GLY A 106 -10.15 -12.67 12.33
C GLY A 106 -11.38 -13.33 11.71
N CYS A 107 -12.10 -12.63 10.82
CA CYS A 107 -13.37 -13.10 10.28
C CYS A 107 -13.24 -13.66 8.87
N TYR A 108 -13.51 -14.96 8.71
CA TYR A 108 -13.51 -15.66 7.43
C TYR A 108 -14.53 -15.07 6.45
N ASP A 109 -15.74 -14.77 6.90
CA ASP A 109 -16.80 -14.25 6.02
C ASP A 109 -16.47 -12.85 5.48
N THR A 110 -15.83 -12.00 6.30
CA THR A 110 -15.33 -10.69 5.83
C THR A 110 -14.19 -10.88 4.83
N ALA A 111 -13.25 -11.80 5.06
CA ALA A 111 -12.18 -12.12 4.10
C ALA A 111 -12.74 -12.63 2.76
N LEU A 112 -13.75 -13.50 2.83
CA LEU A 112 -14.44 -14.02 1.65
C LEU A 112 -15.17 -12.92 0.90
N THR A 113 -15.79 -11.99 1.62
CA THR A 113 -16.46 -10.82 1.03
C THR A 113 -15.45 -9.90 0.36
N ALA A 114 -14.30 -9.65 0.98
CA ALA A 114 -13.19 -8.91 0.39
C ALA A 114 -12.80 -9.52 -0.95
N LEU A 115 -12.38 -10.80 -0.97
CA LEU A 115 -11.99 -11.48 -2.21
C LEU A 115 -13.11 -11.46 -3.26
N SER A 116 -14.38 -11.61 -2.84
CA SER A 116 -15.52 -11.62 -3.77
C SER A 116 -15.77 -10.29 -4.45
N CYS A 117 -15.37 -9.16 -3.85
CA CYS A 117 -15.56 -7.83 -4.44
C CYS A 117 -14.36 -7.37 -5.30
N HIS A 118 -13.25 -8.11 -5.27
CA HIS A 118 -12.06 -7.75 -6.04
C HIS A 118 -12.28 -7.96 -7.56
N PRO A 119 -11.94 -6.99 -8.43
CA PRO A 119 -12.24 -7.05 -9.88
C PRO A 119 -11.65 -8.25 -10.63
N LEU A 120 -10.59 -8.85 -10.11
CA LEU A 120 -9.94 -10.03 -10.70
C LEU A 120 -10.56 -11.38 -10.24
N VAL A 121 -11.52 -11.35 -9.31
CA VAL A 121 -12.14 -12.56 -8.77
C VAL A 121 -13.55 -12.69 -9.37
N PRO A 122 -13.78 -13.66 -10.28
CA PRO A 122 -14.98 -13.67 -11.13
C PRO A 122 -16.26 -14.11 -10.42
N SER A 123 -16.17 -14.70 -9.24
CA SER A 123 -17.36 -15.10 -8.46
C SER A 123 -17.01 -15.39 -7.01
N ARG A 124 -18.02 -15.35 -6.12
CA ARG A 124 -17.90 -15.78 -4.73
C ARG A 124 -17.45 -17.24 -4.58
N LYS A 125 -17.82 -18.12 -5.52
CA LYS A 125 -17.36 -19.52 -5.52
C LYS A 125 -15.85 -19.60 -5.72
N VAL A 126 -15.33 -18.84 -6.69
CA VAL A 126 -13.88 -18.75 -6.93
C VAL A 126 -13.17 -18.10 -5.74
N ALA A 127 -13.73 -17.03 -5.17
CA ALA A 127 -13.21 -16.39 -3.96
C ALA A 127 -13.06 -17.36 -2.80
N LYS A 128 -14.08 -18.21 -2.56
CA LYS A 128 -14.04 -19.21 -1.50
C LYS A 128 -12.93 -20.23 -1.70
N ASN A 129 -12.81 -20.78 -2.92
CA ASN A 129 -11.76 -21.73 -3.24
C ASN A 129 -10.37 -21.12 -3.03
N ILE A 130 -10.15 -19.88 -3.49
CA ILE A 130 -8.90 -19.15 -3.24
C ILE A 130 -8.64 -19.03 -1.74
N LEU A 131 -9.62 -18.55 -0.97
CA LEU A 131 -9.44 -18.33 0.48
C LEU A 131 -9.11 -19.63 1.22
N ASP A 132 -9.85 -20.70 0.93
CA ASP A 132 -9.63 -22.02 1.52
C ASP A 132 -8.23 -22.56 1.18
N ASP A 133 -7.82 -22.44 -0.08
CA ASP A 133 -6.49 -22.88 -0.55
C ASP A 133 -5.37 -22.08 0.13
N TYR A 134 -5.53 -20.76 0.30
CA TYR A 134 -4.57 -19.92 1.02
C TYR A 134 -4.48 -20.29 2.50
N ILE A 135 -5.61 -20.51 3.18
CA ILE A 135 -5.63 -20.94 4.59
C ILE A 135 -4.92 -22.30 4.74
N ALA A 136 -5.18 -23.25 3.84
CA ALA A 136 -4.51 -24.54 3.85
C ALA A 136 -3.00 -24.44 3.57
N ALA A 137 -2.59 -23.59 2.64
CA ALA A 137 -1.20 -23.42 2.24
C ALA A 137 -0.36 -22.64 3.28
N HIS A 138 -0.96 -21.65 3.96
CA HIS A 138 -0.25 -20.77 4.89
C HIS A 138 -0.48 -21.12 6.37
N GLY A 139 -1.40 -22.05 6.67
CA GLY A 139 -1.57 -22.70 7.96
C GLY A 139 -1.62 -21.72 9.13
N GLU A 140 -0.62 -21.81 10.03
CA GLU A 140 -0.51 -20.95 11.22
C GLU A 140 -0.54 -19.45 10.91
N SER A 141 -0.02 -19.03 9.75
CA SER A 141 0.01 -17.61 9.38
C SER A 141 -1.37 -17.03 9.10
N LEU A 142 -2.39 -17.86 8.85
CA LEU A 142 -3.78 -17.46 8.62
C LEU A 142 -4.77 -18.09 9.61
N ALA A 143 -4.28 -18.79 10.65
CA ALA A 143 -5.12 -19.48 11.63
C ALA A 143 -5.99 -18.54 12.49
N TYR A 144 -5.77 -17.24 12.42
CA TYR A 144 -6.61 -16.23 13.07
C TYR A 144 -7.96 -16.03 12.36
N LEU A 145 -8.10 -16.45 11.10
CA LEU A 145 -9.37 -16.40 10.37
C LEU A 145 -10.29 -17.53 10.83
N LYS A 146 -11.48 -17.17 11.34
CA LYS A 146 -12.49 -18.07 11.88
C LYS A 146 -13.84 -17.88 11.22
#